data_AF-A0A6C0L1H7-F1
#
_entry.id   AF-A0A6C0L1H7-F1
#
_cell.length_a   1.000
_cell.length_b   1.000
_cell.length_c   1.000
_cell.angle_alpha   90.00
_cell.angle_beta   90.00
_cell.angle_gamma   90.00
#
_symmetry.space_group_name_H-M   'P 1'
#
loop_
_entity.id
_entity.type
_entity.pdbx_description
1 polymer ?
#
loop_
_entity_poly.entity_id
_entity_poly.type
_entity_poly.pdbx_seq_one_letter_code
_entity_poly.pdbx_strand_id
1 'polypeptide(L)'
;MSEAFETPWGLALTVEELAPGIQKVTTESHGGYRLSHARRTEMLERMGFDHEWYEEDDEGLIVQGVFAAELGVENGEDLLSQVYPEVLAHLREQAPGKLQAFVIASDTALQGTADASVPARDRLAFKLAAMVTPEPDSAHNLEWLVQEAMAHAKFVRVEERAGAAIFIFRDRSILVALQSGMVYGVPTGSPENVEKLIVWLEGQGITERIRSTH
;
A
#
# COMPACT_ATOMS: atom_id res chain seq x y z
N MET A 1 8.81 23.25 -29.18
CA MET A 1 9.79 22.39 -29.86
C MET A 1 10.51 21.65 -28.77
N SER A 2 10.31 20.35 -28.64
CA SER A 2 11.12 19.52 -27.75
C SER A 2 12.57 19.60 -28.24
N GLU A 3 13.49 19.84 -27.31
CA GLU A 3 14.92 19.86 -27.62
C GLU A 3 15.33 18.46 -28.09
N ALA A 4 16.01 18.37 -29.23
CA ALA A 4 16.48 17.09 -29.75
C ALA A 4 17.60 16.58 -28.82
N PHE A 5 17.48 15.33 -28.35
CA PHE A 5 18.48 14.72 -27.48
C PHE A 5 18.77 13.27 -27.90
N GLU A 6 19.96 12.79 -27.52
CA GLU A 6 20.41 11.44 -27.84
C GLU A 6 19.81 10.41 -26.88
N THR A 7 19.40 9.28 -27.45
CA THR A 7 18.95 8.08 -26.75
C THR A 7 19.91 6.94 -27.06
N PRO A 8 19.81 5.78 -26.37
CA PRO A 8 20.57 4.58 -26.73
C PRO A 8 20.35 4.11 -28.17
N TRP A 9 19.22 4.46 -28.79
CA TRP A 9 18.82 4.05 -30.15
C TRP A 9 18.92 5.17 -31.18
N GLY A 10 19.65 6.25 -30.87
CA GLY A 10 19.86 7.39 -31.75
C GLY A 10 19.07 8.64 -31.33
N LEU A 11 18.94 9.59 -32.25
CA LEU A 11 18.29 10.87 -31.99
C LEU A 11 16.78 10.69 -31.73
N ALA A 12 16.27 11.27 -30.64
CA ALA A 12 14.86 11.26 -30.34
C ALA A 12 14.06 12.04 -31.42
N LEU A 13 13.09 11.37 -32.03
CA LEU A 13 12.13 11.96 -32.97
C LEU A 13 10.89 12.47 -32.25
N THR A 14 10.31 11.66 -31.37
CA THR A 14 9.18 12.06 -30.52
C THR A 14 9.46 11.70 -29.07
N VAL A 15 8.93 12.52 -28.16
CA VAL A 15 9.01 12.32 -26.72
C VAL A 15 7.62 12.62 -26.18
N GLU A 16 6.98 11.62 -25.61
CA GLU A 16 5.67 11.72 -24.99
C GLU A 16 5.81 11.40 -23.51
N GLU A 17 5.33 12.29 -22.63
CA GLU A 17 5.25 11.98 -21.20
C GLU A 17 3.92 11.26 -20.94
N LEU A 18 3.99 9.95 -20.69
CA LEU A 18 2.81 9.10 -20.47
C LEU A 18 2.26 9.25 -19.05
N ALA A 19 3.16 9.46 -18.09
CA ALA A 19 2.84 9.74 -16.69
C ALA A 19 4.00 10.54 -16.08
N PRO A 20 3.83 11.21 -14.92
CA PRO A 20 4.89 11.97 -14.29
C PRO A 20 6.19 11.15 -14.14
N GLY A 21 7.21 11.56 -14.89
CA GLY A 21 8.52 10.92 -14.87
C GLY A 21 8.65 9.61 -15.65
N ILE A 22 7.68 9.27 -16.51
CA ILE A 22 7.72 8.14 -17.46
C ILE A 22 7.48 8.69 -18.86
N GLN A 23 8.49 8.58 -19.72
CA GLN A 23 8.42 9.07 -21.10
C GLN A 23 8.51 7.90 -22.08
N LYS A 24 7.71 7.94 -23.15
CA LYS A 24 7.90 7.12 -24.34
C LYS A 24 8.64 7.92 -25.39
N VAL A 25 9.73 7.36 -25.90
CA VAL A 25 10.60 8.00 -26.87
C VAL A 25 10.64 7.14 -28.13
N THR A 26 10.57 7.77 -29.30
CA THR A 26 10.78 7.09 -30.59
C THR A 26 12.01 7.65 -31.29
N THR A 27 12.71 6.81 -32.03
CA THR A 27 13.83 7.17 -32.92
C THR A 27 13.53 6.68 -34.34
N GLU A 28 14.45 6.89 -35.28
CA GLU A 28 14.29 6.41 -36.66
C GLU A 28 14.23 4.89 -36.78
N SER A 29 14.80 4.15 -35.82
CA SER A 29 14.90 2.69 -35.90
C SER A 29 14.07 1.95 -34.85
N HIS A 30 14.06 2.44 -33.62
CA HIS A 30 13.44 1.81 -32.45
C HIS A 30 12.85 2.87 -31.53
N GLY A 31 12.32 2.45 -30.38
CA GLY A 31 11.87 3.33 -29.33
C GLY A 31 12.10 2.71 -27.97
N GLY A 32 11.55 3.36 -26.95
CA GLY A 32 11.58 2.81 -25.61
C GLY A 32 11.00 3.75 -24.59
N TYR A 33 11.18 3.36 -23.33
CA TYR A 33 10.79 4.14 -22.18
C TYR A 33 12.00 4.76 -21.52
N ARG A 34 11.84 6.01 -21.08
CA ARG A 34 12.79 6.72 -20.24
C ARG A 34 12.17 6.98 -18.87
N LEU A 35 12.87 6.59 -17.81
CA LEU A 35 12.46 6.82 -16.43
C LEU A 35 13.23 7.97 -15.80
N SER A 36 12.51 8.87 -15.16
CA SER A 36 13.10 9.88 -14.27
C SER A 36 13.79 9.22 -13.06
N HIS A 37 14.67 9.94 -12.37
CA HIS A 37 15.32 9.45 -11.14
C HIS A 37 14.32 8.92 -10.09
N ALA A 38 13.17 9.55 -9.93
CA ALA A 38 12.15 9.10 -8.99
C ALA A 38 11.58 7.72 -9.39
N ARG A 39 11.23 7.55 -10.68
CA ARG A 39 10.70 6.27 -11.18
C ARG A 39 11.74 5.17 -11.25
N ARG A 40 12.99 5.54 -11.51
CA ARG A 40 14.15 4.66 -11.38
C ARG A 40 14.34 4.15 -9.95
N THR A 41 14.16 5.02 -8.96
CA THR A 41 14.23 4.63 -7.54
C THR A 41 13.11 3.63 -7.20
N GLU A 42 11.88 3.91 -7.64
CA GLU A 42 10.76 2.98 -7.46
C GLU A 42 10.99 1.64 -8.17
N MET A 43 11.58 1.65 -9.37
CA MET A 43 11.96 0.46 -10.10
C MET A 43 13.02 -0.34 -9.34
N LEU A 44 14.07 0.32 -8.83
CA LEU A 44 15.11 -0.30 -8.03
C LEU A 44 14.53 -0.97 -6.78
N GLU A 45 13.63 -0.29 -6.07
CA GLU A 45 12.95 -0.85 -4.89
C GLU A 45 12.17 -2.11 -5.25
N ARG A 46 11.39 -2.05 -6.34
CA ARG A 46 10.47 -3.11 -6.76
C ARG A 46 11.14 -4.30 -7.44
N MET A 47 12.28 -4.07 -8.11
CA MET A 47 12.84 -4.98 -9.10
C MET A 47 14.34 -5.25 -8.93
N GLY A 48 15.03 -4.43 -8.13
CA GLY A 48 16.46 -4.58 -7.87
C GLY A 48 17.37 -4.03 -8.97
N PHE A 49 16.85 -3.31 -9.97
CA PHE A 49 17.65 -2.67 -11.01
C PHE A 49 17.28 -1.21 -11.27
N ASP A 50 18.28 -0.43 -11.69
CA ASP A 50 18.23 1.04 -11.79
C ASP A 50 18.62 1.51 -13.20
N HIS A 51 17.82 1.14 -14.20
CA HIS A 51 18.02 1.57 -15.59
C HIS A 51 17.21 2.82 -15.91
N GLU A 52 17.82 3.76 -16.64
CA GLU A 52 17.09 4.92 -17.15
C GLU A 52 16.28 4.59 -18.41
N TRP A 53 16.75 3.62 -19.20
CA TRP A 53 16.26 3.30 -20.52
C TRP A 53 15.80 1.85 -20.60
N TYR A 54 14.64 1.64 -21.23
CA TYR A 54 14.04 0.33 -21.47
C TYR A 54 13.63 0.25 -22.93
N GLU A 55 14.17 -0.70 -23.67
CA GLU A 55 13.87 -0.91 -25.09
C GLU A 55 12.39 -1.32 -25.29
N GLU A 56 11.72 -0.80 -26.32
CA GLU A 56 10.27 -0.93 -26.49
C GLU A 56 9.79 -2.39 -26.66
N ASP A 57 10.52 -3.19 -27.44
CA ASP A 57 10.14 -4.54 -27.86
C ASP A 57 10.53 -5.61 -26.81
N ASP A 58 11.65 -5.44 -26.13
CA ASP A 58 12.16 -6.39 -25.14
C ASP A 58 11.78 -6.01 -23.70
N GLU A 59 12.01 -4.77 -23.30
CA GLU A 59 11.97 -4.36 -21.89
C GLU A 59 10.76 -3.46 -21.55
N GLY A 60 10.04 -2.98 -22.56
CA GLY A 60 8.91 -2.06 -22.41
C GLY A 60 7.76 -2.65 -21.60
N LEU A 61 7.62 -3.98 -21.59
CA LEU A 61 6.64 -4.69 -20.76
C LEU A 61 6.94 -4.61 -19.26
N ILE A 62 8.21 -4.47 -18.87
CA ILE A 62 8.61 -4.26 -17.47
C ILE A 62 8.03 -2.93 -16.98
N VAL A 63 8.25 -1.86 -17.75
CA VAL A 63 7.76 -0.52 -17.40
C VAL A 63 6.23 -0.50 -17.34
N GLN A 64 5.57 -1.08 -18.34
CA GLN A 64 4.10 -1.17 -18.40
C GLN A 64 3.53 -2.01 -17.25
N GLY A 65 4.18 -3.10 -16.87
CA GLY A 65 3.75 -3.95 -15.78
C GLY A 65 3.95 -3.33 -14.40
N VAL A 66 5.14 -2.76 -14.16
CA VAL A 66 5.50 -2.16 -12.86
C VAL A 66 4.70 -0.89 -12.59
N PHE A 67 4.47 -0.06 -13.61
CA PHE A 67 3.71 1.20 -13.51
C PHE A 67 2.32 1.11 -14.15
N ALA A 68 1.70 -0.07 -14.10
CA ALA A 68 0.43 -0.32 -14.78
C ALA A 68 -0.68 0.65 -14.37
N ALA A 69 -0.74 1.01 -13.08
CA ALA A 69 -1.73 1.95 -12.57
C ALA A 69 -1.54 3.37 -13.13
N GLU A 70 -0.29 3.85 -13.19
CA GLU A 70 0.05 5.17 -13.73
C GLU A 70 -0.15 5.26 -15.23
N LEU A 71 0.08 4.17 -15.95
CA LEU A 71 -0.02 4.09 -17.40
C LEU A 71 -1.42 3.68 -17.88
N GLY A 72 -2.35 3.38 -16.97
CA GLY A 72 -3.69 2.90 -17.32
C GLY A 72 -3.70 1.55 -18.03
N VAL A 73 -2.67 0.73 -17.80
CA VAL A 73 -2.54 -0.61 -18.38
C VAL A 73 -3.35 -1.59 -17.55
N GLU A 74 -4.42 -2.12 -18.14
CA GLU A 74 -5.16 -3.23 -17.54
C GLU A 74 -4.31 -4.51 -17.57
N ASN A 75 -4.43 -5.35 -16.53
CA ASN A 75 -3.76 -6.64 -16.43
C ASN A 75 -2.22 -6.58 -16.49
N GLY A 76 -1.60 -5.52 -15.95
CA GLY A 76 -0.14 -5.39 -15.86
C GLY A 76 0.55 -6.58 -15.17
N GLU A 77 -0.09 -7.18 -14.17
CA GLU A 77 0.40 -8.42 -13.55
C GLU A 77 0.43 -9.60 -14.54
N ASP A 78 -0.58 -9.73 -15.40
CA ASP A 78 -0.63 -10.82 -16.37
C ASP A 78 0.47 -10.66 -17.44
N LEU A 79 0.78 -9.42 -17.84
CA LEU A 79 1.90 -9.11 -18.72
C LEU A 79 3.23 -9.51 -18.09
N LEU A 80 3.45 -9.13 -16.83
CA LEU A 80 4.67 -9.53 -16.10
C LEU A 80 4.74 -11.04 -15.89
N SER A 81 3.61 -11.70 -15.61
CA SER A 81 3.57 -13.15 -15.39
C SER A 81 4.03 -13.95 -16.60
N GLN A 82 3.79 -13.43 -17.81
CA GLN A 82 4.11 -14.10 -19.07
C GLN A 82 5.58 -13.97 -19.45
N VAL A 83 6.19 -12.82 -19.15
CA VAL A 83 7.53 -12.50 -19.62
C VAL A 83 8.58 -12.60 -18.51
N TYR A 84 8.21 -12.26 -17.27
CA TYR A 84 9.09 -12.23 -16.10
C TYR A 84 8.36 -12.77 -14.85
N PRO A 85 8.09 -14.09 -14.77
CA PRO A 85 7.36 -14.67 -13.64
C PRO A 85 8.08 -14.49 -12.29
N GLU A 86 9.41 -14.46 -12.28
CA GLU A 86 10.24 -14.18 -11.11
C GLU A 86 10.10 -12.74 -10.60
N VAL A 87 9.96 -11.79 -11.53
CA VAL A 87 9.67 -10.39 -11.24
C VAL A 87 8.31 -10.28 -10.56
N LEU A 88 7.29 -10.96 -11.10
CA LEU A 88 5.96 -10.93 -10.49
C LEU A 88 5.96 -11.56 -9.10
N ALA A 89 6.72 -12.64 -8.90
CA ALA A 89 6.90 -13.24 -7.58
C ALA A 89 7.53 -12.26 -6.58
N HIS A 90 8.57 -11.52 -7.00
CA HIS A 90 9.22 -10.51 -6.17
C HIS A 90 8.31 -9.32 -5.87
N LEU A 91 7.60 -8.80 -6.89
CA LEU A 91 6.60 -7.74 -6.72
C LEU A 91 5.49 -8.16 -5.75
N ARG A 92 5.04 -9.42 -5.81
CA ARG A 92 4.03 -9.96 -4.88
C ARG A 92 4.55 -10.14 -3.46
N GLU A 93 5.84 -10.47 -3.31
CA GLU A 93 6.50 -10.54 -2.02
C GLU A 93 6.60 -9.14 -1.38
N GLN A 94 6.88 -8.12 -2.18
CA GLN A 94 6.98 -6.74 -1.72
C GLN A 94 5.63 -6.01 -1.64
N ALA A 95 4.61 -6.47 -2.36
CA ALA A 95 3.30 -5.84 -2.36
C ALA A 95 2.73 -5.82 -0.94
N PRO A 96 2.24 -4.67 -0.44
CA PRO A 96 1.61 -4.62 0.86
C PRO A 96 0.47 -5.62 0.87
N GLY A 97 0.49 -6.54 1.85
CA GLY A 97 -0.56 -7.54 1.97
C GLY A 97 -1.95 -6.87 2.00
N LYS A 98 -3.01 -7.58 1.60
CA LYS A 98 -4.37 -7.02 1.49
C LYS A 98 -4.81 -6.19 2.70
N LEU A 99 -4.32 -6.55 3.90
CA LEU A 99 -4.57 -5.83 5.13
C LEU A 99 -3.82 -4.50 5.22
N GLN A 100 -2.53 -4.49 4.91
CA GLN A 100 -1.69 -3.30 4.89
C GLN A 100 -2.19 -2.31 3.83
N ALA A 101 -2.54 -2.80 2.63
CA ALA A 101 -3.14 -1.98 1.59
C ALA A 101 -4.45 -1.32 2.07
N PHE A 102 -5.31 -2.05 2.78
CA PHE A 102 -6.54 -1.50 3.36
C PHE A 102 -6.28 -0.41 4.40
N VAL A 103 -5.33 -0.63 5.30
CA VAL A 103 -4.96 0.35 6.32
C VAL A 103 -4.41 1.63 5.68
N ILE A 104 -3.50 1.50 4.72
CA ILE A 104 -2.90 2.64 4.00
C ILE A 104 -3.97 3.42 3.22
N ALA A 105 -4.82 2.73 2.46
CA ALA A 105 -5.88 3.37 1.67
C ALA A 105 -6.88 4.11 2.57
N SER A 106 -7.25 3.51 3.69
CA SER A 106 -8.19 4.11 4.65
C SER A 106 -7.60 5.33 5.36
N ASP A 107 -6.32 5.28 5.77
CA ASP A 107 -5.65 6.44 6.35
C ASP A 107 -5.52 7.58 5.34
N THR A 108 -5.15 7.26 4.09
CA THR A 108 -5.05 8.23 3.00
C THR A 108 -6.39 8.93 2.76
N ALA A 109 -7.49 8.18 2.74
CA ALA A 109 -8.84 8.74 2.59
C ALA A 109 -9.22 9.70 3.74
N LEU A 110 -8.60 9.54 4.91
CA LEU A 110 -8.84 10.40 6.07
C LEU A 110 -7.94 11.64 6.12
N GLN A 111 -6.81 11.69 5.41
CA GLN A 111 -5.83 12.79 5.49
C GLN A 111 -6.45 14.18 5.26
N GLY A 112 -7.50 14.30 4.44
CA GLY A 112 -8.22 15.57 4.19
C GLY A 112 -9.44 15.84 5.06
N THR A 113 -9.90 14.87 5.85
CA THR A 113 -11.13 14.99 6.68
C THR A 113 -10.87 14.86 8.17
N ALA A 114 -9.67 14.45 8.54
CA ALA A 114 -9.30 14.17 9.91
C ALA A 114 -9.05 15.45 10.68
N ASP A 115 -9.58 15.50 11.89
CA ASP A 115 -9.25 16.56 12.83
C ASP A 115 -7.85 16.32 13.40
N ALA A 116 -6.85 16.88 12.73
CA ALA A 116 -5.45 16.79 13.13
C ALA A 116 -5.16 17.45 14.49
N SER A 117 -6.13 18.19 15.06
CA SER A 117 -5.96 18.85 16.37
C SER A 117 -6.08 17.89 17.56
N VAL A 118 -6.63 16.68 17.36
CA VAL A 118 -6.81 15.70 18.43
C VAL A 118 -5.47 15.03 18.80
N PRO A 119 -4.94 15.25 20.01
CA PRO A 119 -3.71 14.62 20.47
C PRO A 119 -3.82 13.09 20.47
N ALA A 120 -2.72 12.37 20.21
CA ALA A 120 -2.74 10.91 20.07
C ALA A 120 -3.40 10.18 21.24
N ARG A 121 -3.13 10.60 22.49
CA ARG A 121 -3.72 10.02 23.72
C ARG A 121 -5.24 10.22 23.83
N ASP A 122 -5.76 11.23 23.16
CA ASP A 122 -7.17 11.63 23.24
C ASP A 122 -7.98 11.02 22.08
N ARG A 123 -7.33 10.28 21.18
CA ARG A 123 -7.97 9.59 20.08
C ARG A 123 -8.80 8.40 20.56
N LEU A 124 -9.87 8.12 19.83
CA LEU A 124 -10.92 7.18 20.22
C LEU A 124 -10.39 5.77 20.40
N ALA A 125 -9.53 5.26 19.51
CA ALA A 125 -8.98 3.91 19.65
C ALA A 125 -8.26 3.70 20.99
N PHE A 126 -7.51 4.71 21.47
CA PHE A 126 -6.80 4.63 22.75
C PHE A 126 -7.74 4.64 23.93
N LYS A 127 -8.76 5.51 23.89
CA LYS A 127 -9.79 5.56 24.93
C LYS A 127 -10.54 4.23 25.04
N LEU A 128 -10.95 3.67 23.91
CA LEU A 128 -11.63 2.38 23.84
C LEU A 128 -10.74 1.23 24.33
N ALA A 129 -9.48 1.15 23.87
CA ALA A 129 -8.54 0.12 24.32
C ALA A 129 -8.25 0.21 25.83
N ALA A 130 -8.14 1.42 26.38
CA ALA A 130 -7.90 1.63 27.81
C ALA A 130 -9.09 1.24 28.69
N MET A 131 -10.32 1.23 28.15
CA MET A 131 -11.52 0.84 28.91
C MET A 131 -11.65 -0.68 29.13
N VAL A 132 -10.88 -1.49 28.39
CA VAL A 132 -10.91 -2.96 28.48
C VAL A 132 -9.61 -3.59 28.99
N THR A 133 -8.60 -2.76 29.31
CA THR A 133 -7.26 -3.19 29.73
C THR A 133 -6.92 -2.56 31.08
N PRO A 134 -6.34 -3.26 32.07
CA PRO A 134 -5.84 -4.64 32.07
C PRO A 134 -6.88 -5.71 32.44
N GLU A 135 -7.95 -5.36 33.14
CA GLU A 135 -9.09 -6.24 33.41
C GLU A 135 -10.38 -5.51 33.01
N PRO A 136 -11.21 -6.09 32.12
CA PRO A 136 -12.48 -5.50 31.76
C PRO A 136 -13.40 -5.48 32.98
N ASP A 137 -13.95 -4.32 33.29
CA ASP A 137 -15.15 -4.26 34.13
C ASP A 137 -16.23 -5.14 33.46
N SER A 138 -17.08 -5.78 34.27
CA SER A 138 -18.27 -6.49 33.82
C SER A 138 -19.11 -5.69 32.80
N ALA A 139 -19.07 -4.35 32.87
CA ALA A 139 -19.73 -3.45 31.93
C ALA A 139 -18.96 -3.21 30.60
N HIS A 140 -17.64 -3.43 30.56
CA HIS A 140 -16.76 -3.07 29.45
C HIS A 140 -15.94 -4.28 28.99
N ASN A 141 -16.62 -5.27 28.41
CA ASN A 141 -15.99 -6.47 27.85
C ASN A 141 -15.68 -6.30 26.34
N LEU A 142 -15.13 -7.35 25.71
CA LEU A 142 -14.78 -7.35 24.28
C LEU A 142 -16.01 -7.13 23.38
N GLU A 143 -17.18 -7.64 23.76
CA GLU A 143 -18.42 -7.47 23.00
C GLU A 143 -18.86 -6.00 23.00
N TRP A 144 -18.85 -5.36 24.17
CA TRP A 144 -19.10 -3.93 24.30
C TRP A 144 -18.11 -3.12 23.45
N LEU A 145 -16.81 -3.44 23.51
CA LEU A 145 -15.78 -2.75 22.74
C LEU A 145 -16.06 -2.81 21.24
N VAL A 146 -16.40 -3.99 20.72
CA VAL A 146 -16.68 -4.18 19.29
C VAL A 146 -17.92 -3.39 18.88
N GLN A 147 -18.98 -3.39 19.70
CA GLN A 147 -20.19 -2.61 19.41
C GLN A 147 -19.89 -1.10 19.41
N GLU A 148 -19.19 -0.61 20.43
CA GLU A 148 -18.83 0.80 20.54
C GLU A 148 -17.91 1.22 19.39
N ALA A 149 -16.88 0.44 19.09
CA ALA A 149 -15.99 0.71 17.97
C ALA A 149 -16.74 0.74 16.63
N MET A 150 -17.65 -0.20 16.39
CA MET A 150 -18.45 -0.26 15.17
C MET A 150 -19.38 0.95 15.02
N ALA A 151 -19.91 1.49 16.11
CA ALA A 151 -20.78 2.67 16.08
C ALA A 151 -20.05 3.95 15.64
N HIS A 152 -18.75 4.07 15.91
CA HIS A 152 -17.96 5.27 15.64
C HIS A 152 -16.95 5.13 14.49
N ALA A 153 -16.65 3.90 14.06
CA ALA A 153 -15.69 3.64 13.00
C ALA A 153 -16.15 4.23 11.67
N LYS A 154 -15.20 4.83 10.94
CA LYS A 154 -15.41 5.26 9.56
C LYS A 154 -15.21 4.10 8.58
N PHE A 155 -14.22 3.26 8.85
CA PHE A 155 -13.97 2.03 8.10
C PHE A 155 -13.88 0.86 9.07
N VAL A 156 -14.46 -0.27 8.66
CA VAL A 156 -14.44 -1.51 9.42
C VAL A 156 -14.00 -2.63 8.49
N ARG A 157 -13.08 -3.47 8.97
CA ARG A 157 -12.68 -4.70 8.30
C ARG A 157 -12.69 -5.85 9.29
N VAL A 158 -13.42 -6.90 8.96
CA VAL A 158 -13.50 -8.11 9.76
C VAL A 158 -12.78 -9.23 9.00
N GLU A 159 -11.83 -9.86 9.68
CA GLU A 159 -11.05 -11.00 9.20
C GLU A 159 -11.47 -12.23 10.01
N GLU A 160 -12.62 -12.83 9.65
CA GLU A 160 -13.24 -13.92 10.41
C GLU A 160 -12.29 -15.09 10.66
N ARG A 161 -11.51 -15.49 9.64
CA ARG A 161 -10.54 -16.59 9.74
C ARG A 161 -9.37 -16.29 10.66
N ALA A 162 -8.98 -15.01 10.74
CA ALA A 162 -7.94 -14.58 11.66
C ALA A 162 -8.50 -14.27 13.06
N GLY A 163 -9.82 -14.22 13.21
CA GLY A 163 -10.48 -13.79 14.44
C GLY A 163 -10.13 -12.34 14.79
N ALA A 164 -10.03 -11.45 13.80
CA ALA A 164 -9.64 -10.05 13.99
C ALA A 164 -10.68 -9.10 13.42
N ALA A 165 -10.91 -7.98 14.11
CA ALA A 165 -11.68 -6.85 13.62
C ALA A 165 -10.85 -5.57 13.73
N ILE A 166 -10.82 -4.78 12.66
CA ILE A 166 -10.03 -3.56 12.52
C ILE A 166 -10.99 -2.41 12.27
N PHE A 167 -10.90 -1.41 13.13
CA PHE A 167 -11.74 -0.22 13.14
C PHE A 167 -10.87 1.00 12.92
N ILE A 168 -11.23 1.85 11.96
CA ILE A 168 -10.49 3.07 11.63
C ILE A 168 -11.41 4.27 11.85
N PHE A 169 -11.01 5.18 12.74
CA PHE A 169 -11.81 6.31 13.17
C PHE A 169 -11.44 7.61 12.44
N ARG A 170 -12.32 8.61 12.48
CA ARG A 170 -12.11 9.90 11.80
C ARG A 170 -10.92 10.69 12.35
N ASP A 171 -10.54 10.47 13.60
CA ASP A 171 -9.37 11.10 14.24
C ASP A 171 -8.04 10.41 13.85
N ARG A 172 -8.06 9.55 12.83
CA ARG A 172 -6.90 8.76 12.35
C ARG A 172 -6.29 7.92 13.46
N SER A 173 -7.15 7.27 14.23
CA SER A 173 -6.75 6.16 15.09
C SER A 173 -7.31 4.84 14.58
N ILE A 174 -6.56 3.76 14.80
CA ILE A 174 -6.98 2.40 14.53
C ILE A 174 -7.09 1.65 15.84
N LEU A 175 -8.20 0.93 15.98
CA LEU A 175 -8.37 -0.10 16.98
C LEU A 175 -8.40 -1.46 16.30
N VAL A 176 -7.63 -2.40 16.79
CA VAL A 176 -7.73 -3.81 16.44
C VAL A 176 -8.19 -4.59 17.65
N ALA A 177 -9.23 -5.41 17.47
CA ALA A 177 -9.74 -6.33 18.46
C ALA A 177 -9.61 -7.77 17.94
N LEU A 178 -8.99 -8.64 18.74
CA LEU A 178 -8.86 -10.06 18.45
C LEU A 178 -9.86 -10.86 19.26
N GLN A 179 -10.36 -11.97 18.71
CA GLN A 179 -11.24 -12.92 19.41
C GLN A 179 -10.60 -13.50 20.68
N SER A 180 -9.26 -13.48 20.77
CA SER A 180 -8.52 -13.85 21.99
C SER A 180 -8.69 -12.86 23.15
N GLY A 181 -9.34 -11.72 22.93
CA GLY A 181 -9.48 -10.64 23.92
C GLY A 181 -8.35 -9.61 23.86
N MET A 182 -7.33 -9.81 23.02
CA MET A 182 -6.26 -8.83 22.83
C MET A 182 -6.75 -7.64 21.99
N VAL A 183 -6.35 -6.45 22.42
CA VAL A 183 -6.74 -5.19 21.79
C VAL A 183 -5.52 -4.32 21.59
N TYR A 184 -5.44 -3.65 20.43
CA TYR A 184 -4.34 -2.75 20.10
C TYR A 184 -4.85 -1.46 19.48
N GLY A 185 -4.47 -0.33 20.08
CA GLY A 185 -4.81 1.01 19.62
C GLY A 185 -3.57 1.76 19.13
N VAL A 186 -3.65 2.40 17.97
CA VAL A 186 -2.51 3.09 17.34
C VAL A 186 -2.97 4.31 16.53
N PRO A 187 -2.22 5.42 16.48
CA PRO A 187 -2.54 6.52 15.58
C PRO A 187 -2.00 6.22 14.19
N THR A 188 -2.78 6.37 13.12
CA THR A 188 -2.29 6.13 11.73
C THR A 188 -1.63 7.34 11.10
N GLY A 189 -1.49 8.43 11.87
CA GLY A 189 -0.98 9.71 11.39
C GLY A 189 0.42 9.68 10.75
N SER A 190 1.18 8.57 10.92
CA SER A 190 2.48 8.36 10.30
C SER A 190 2.63 6.92 9.77
N PRO A 191 3.43 6.72 8.69
CA PRO A 191 3.75 5.39 8.16
C PRO A 191 4.35 4.45 9.22
N GLU A 192 5.22 4.97 10.10
CA GLU A 192 5.85 4.21 11.18
C GLU A 192 4.82 3.53 12.11
N ASN A 193 3.68 4.18 12.35
CA ASN A 193 2.65 3.61 13.20
C ASN A 193 1.84 2.53 12.49
N VAL A 194 1.62 2.67 11.18
CA VAL A 194 1.04 1.60 10.36
C VAL A 194 1.98 0.40 10.37
N GLU A 195 3.29 0.60 10.24
CA GLU A 195 4.28 -0.46 10.33
C GLU A 195 4.25 -1.17 11.68
N LYS A 196 4.22 -0.44 12.80
CA LYS A 196 4.08 -1.02 14.15
C LYS A 196 2.83 -1.89 14.28
N LEU A 197 1.71 -1.46 13.69
CA LEU A 197 0.48 -2.24 13.65
C LEU A 197 0.67 -3.55 12.88
N ILE A 198 1.31 -3.50 11.72
CA ILE A 198 1.58 -4.69 10.90
C ILE A 198 2.50 -5.66 11.65
N VAL A 199 3.60 -5.18 12.23
CA VAL A 199 4.52 -6.00 13.04
C VAL A 199 3.79 -6.63 14.24
N TRP A 200 2.89 -5.89 14.90
CA TRP A 200 2.09 -6.44 15.98
C TRP A 200 1.17 -7.56 15.48
N LEU A 201 0.46 -7.36 14.37
CA LEU A 201 -0.42 -8.36 13.75
C LEU A 201 0.34 -9.61 13.31
N GLU A 202 1.56 -9.45 12.78
CA GLU A 202 2.47 -10.54 12.45
C GLU A 202 2.88 -11.33 13.68
N GLY A 203 3.23 -10.64 14.77
CA GLY A 203 3.52 -11.28 16.06
C GLY A 203 2.33 -12.07 16.63
N GLN A 204 1.10 -11.71 16.25
CA GLN A 204 -0.12 -12.46 16.58
C GLN A 204 -0.47 -13.56 15.56
N GLY A 205 0.33 -13.75 14.51
CA GLY A 205 0.06 -14.70 13.42
C GLY A 205 -1.20 -14.37 12.61
N ILE A 206 -1.65 -13.11 12.60
CA ILE A 206 -2.86 -12.69 11.90
C ILE A 206 -2.61 -12.57 10.40
N THR A 207 -1.46 -12.02 10.01
CA THR A 207 -1.09 -11.83 8.59
C THR A 207 -0.95 -13.16 7.85
N GLU A 208 -0.34 -14.17 8.47
CA GLU A 208 -0.22 -15.53 7.91
C GLU A 208 -1.59 -16.17 7.70
N ARG A 209 -2.49 -16.06 8.69
CA ARG A 209 -3.87 -16.57 8.61
C ARG A 209 -4.71 -15.90 7.52
N ILE A 210 -4.38 -14.65 7.17
CA ILE A 210 -5.00 -13.94 6.04
C ILE A 210 -4.38 -14.40 4.71
N ARG A 211 -3.06 -14.65 4.67
CA ARG A 211 -2.32 -15.05 3.45
C ARG A 211 -2.60 -16.48 2.98
N SER A 212 -2.86 -17.43 3.87
CA SER A 212 -3.14 -18.85 3.53
C SER A 212 -4.48 -19.10 2.82
N THR A 213 -5.08 -18.06 2.25
CA THR A 213 -6.43 -18.07 1.66
C THR A 213 -6.41 -18.23 0.13
N HIS A 214 -5.25 -18.49 -0.47
CA HIS A 214 -5.10 -18.72 -1.92
C HIS A 214 -4.45 -20.07 -2.19
#